data_AF-A0A2N1UPH5-F1
#
_entry.id   AF-A0A2N1UPH5-F1
#
_cell.length_a   1.000
_cell.length_b   1.000
_cell.length_c   1.000
_cell.angle_alpha   90.00
_cell.angle_beta   90.00
_cell.angle_gamma   90.00
#
_symmetry.space_group_name_H-M   'P 1'
#
loop_
_entity.id
_entity.type
_entity.pdbx_description
1 polymer ?
#
loop_
_entity_poly.entity_id
_entity_poly.type
_entity_poly.pdbx_seq_one_letter_code
_entity_poly.pdbx_strand_id
1 'polypeptide(L)'
;MASWYCPRWCNKLTAAHPKYPKGTKLKVTNLKNKKSVIVIVNDFGPIKAIHPNRIIDLTKTAFQKIASIKAGKIKVMVEKL
;
A
#
# COMPACT_ATOMS: atom_id res chain seq x y z
N MET A 1 -8.20 -4.02 1.88
CA MET A 1 -7.10 -4.84 1.28
C MET A 1 -6.06 -3.92 0.68
N ALA A 2 -4.81 -4.38 0.63
CA ALA A 2 -3.74 -3.76 -0.18
C ALA A 2 -3.47 -4.57 -1.44
N SER A 3 -3.14 -3.90 -2.53
CA SER A 3 -2.53 -4.49 -3.72
C SER A 3 -1.20 -3.78 -3.99
N TRP A 4 -0.54 -4.12 -5.10
CA TRP A 4 0.68 -3.46 -5.53
C TRP A 4 0.59 -2.93 -6.97
N TYR A 5 1.42 -1.92 -7.26
CA TYR A 5 1.65 -1.37 -8.58
C TYR A 5 3.15 -1.16 -8.81
N CYS A 6 3.57 -1.11 -10.08
CA CYS A 6 4.95 -0.86 -10.47
C CYS A 6 4.96 0.34 -11.43
N PRO A 7 5.09 1.58 -10.94
CA PRO A 7 5.31 2.72 -11.82
C PRO A 7 6.72 2.59 -12.43
N ARG A 8 7.08 3.38 -13.44
CA ARG A 8 8.42 3.36 -14.07
C ARG A 8 9.59 3.44 -13.05
N TRP A 9 9.33 3.88 -11.82
CA TRP A 9 10.23 3.95 -10.67
C TRP A 9 9.78 3.04 -9.50
N CYS A 10 9.84 1.72 -9.65
CA CYS A 10 9.28 0.77 -8.65
C CYS A 10 10.01 0.73 -7.30
N ASN A 11 11.17 1.41 -7.15
CA ASN A 11 12.10 1.21 -6.04
C ASN A 11 11.81 2.02 -4.78
N LYS A 12 10.85 2.96 -4.79
CA LYS A 12 10.54 3.82 -3.64
C LYS A 12 9.54 3.14 -2.69
N LEU A 13 9.64 3.41 -1.39
CA LEU A 13 8.66 2.97 -0.39
C LEU A 13 7.49 3.94 -0.31
N THR A 14 6.67 3.95 -1.36
CA THR A 14 5.49 4.82 -1.46
C THR A 14 4.21 4.04 -1.68
N ALA A 15 3.08 4.75 -1.54
CA ALA A 15 1.75 4.21 -1.74
C ALA A 15 0.76 5.24 -2.30
N ALA A 16 -0.29 4.75 -2.94
CA ALA A 16 -1.49 5.51 -3.25
C ALA A 16 -2.55 5.29 -2.16
N HIS A 17 -3.15 6.38 -1.66
CA HIS A 17 -4.25 6.30 -0.69
C HIS A 17 -5.40 7.26 -1.06
N PRO A 18 -6.69 6.87 -0.92
CA PRO A 18 -7.82 7.69 -1.40
C PRO A 18 -8.21 8.84 -0.47
N LYS A 19 -7.48 9.09 0.62
CA LYS A 19 -7.89 10.05 1.67
C LYS A 19 -6.71 10.79 2.29
N TYR A 20 -5.61 10.09 2.56
CA TYR A 20 -4.43 10.73 3.14
C TYR A 20 -3.75 11.63 2.10
N PRO A 21 -3.37 12.88 2.46
CA PRO A 21 -2.62 13.77 1.59
C PRO A 21 -1.24 13.21 1.23
N LYS A 22 -0.68 13.66 0.11
CA LYS A 22 0.71 13.39 -0.26
C LYS A 22 1.67 13.87 0.84
N GLY A 23 2.71 13.10 1.12
CA GLY A 23 3.64 13.34 2.23
C GLY A 23 3.26 12.65 3.55
N THR A 24 2.03 12.14 3.69
CA THR A 24 1.62 11.40 4.90
C THR A 24 2.44 10.12 5.04
N LYS A 25 3.00 9.88 6.23
CA LYS A 25 3.65 8.60 6.58
C LYS A 25 2.61 7.63 7.11
N LEU A 26 2.58 6.43 6.54
CA LEU A 26 1.67 5.36 6.95
C LEU A 26 2.48 4.12 7.30
N LYS A 27 2.14 3.48 8.41
CA LYS A 27 2.55 2.11 8.72
C LYS A 27 1.51 1.16 8.16
N VAL A 28 1.96 0.21 7.34
CA VAL A 28 1.10 -0.80 6.70
C VAL A 28 1.51 -2.16 7.22
N THR A 29 0.59 -2.84 7.89
CA THR A 29 0.83 -4.13 8.54
C THR A 29 0.03 -5.22 7.84
N ASN A 30 0.72 -6.26 7.35
CA ASN A 30 0.05 -7.45 6.82
C ASN A 30 -0.53 -8.27 7.97
N LEU A 31 -1.84 -8.46 7.96
CA LEU A 31 -2.56 -9.12 9.04
C LEU A 31 -2.26 -10.62 9.15
N LYS A 32 -1.83 -11.26 8.05
CA LYS A 32 -1.54 -12.71 7.99
C LYS A 32 -0.21 -13.07 8.68
N ASN A 33 0.84 -12.27 8.49
CA ASN A 33 2.19 -12.58 8.96
C ASN A 33 2.77 -11.53 9.92
N LYS A 34 2.00 -10.49 10.25
CA LYS A 34 2.36 -9.38 11.14
C LYS A 34 3.56 -8.53 10.69
N LYS A 35 4.10 -8.74 9.48
CA LYS A 35 5.15 -7.89 8.91
C LYS A 35 4.58 -6.52 8.57
N SER A 36 5.36 -5.47 8.79
CA SER A 36 4.96 -4.10 8.48
C SER A 36 6.00 -3.34 7.65
N VAL A 37 5.54 -2.33 6.91
CA VAL A 37 6.38 -1.40 6.16
C VAL A 37 5.87 0.03 6.38
N ILE A 38 6.80 0.97 6.51
CA ILE A 38 6.47 2.40 6.51
C ILE A 38 6.57 2.92 5.07
N VAL A 39 5.53 3.62 4.63
CA VAL A 39 5.45 4.22 3.30
C VAL A 39 5.06 5.68 3.37
N ILE A 40 5.43 6.43 2.34
CA ILE A 40 4.98 7.81 2.14
C ILE A 40 3.89 7.81 1.08
N VAL A 41 2.76 8.45 1.36
CA VAL A 41 1.71 8.65 0.35
C VAL A 41 2.23 9.61 -0.71
N ASN A 42 2.25 9.19 -1.96
CA ASN A 42 2.69 10.03 -3.08
C ASN A 42 1.64 10.14 -4.20
N ASP A 43 0.55 9.39 -4.10
CA ASP A 43 -0.50 9.37 -5.10
C ASP A 43 -1.89 9.17 -4.49
N PHE A 44 -2.92 9.50 -5.26
CA PHE A 44 -4.32 9.30 -4.89
C PHE A 44 -4.88 8.03 -5.53
N GLY A 45 -5.81 7.40 -4.82
CA GLY A 45 -6.39 6.11 -5.20
C GLY A 45 -6.15 5.07 -4.12
N PRO A 46 -6.77 3.89 -4.20
CA PRO A 46 -7.57 3.39 -5.32
C PRO A 46 -8.92 4.11 -5.40
N ILE A 47 -9.51 4.24 -6.59
CA ILE A 47 -10.86 4.82 -6.74
C ILE A 47 -11.86 3.88 -6.06
N LYS A 48 -12.48 4.34 -4.97
CA LYS A 48 -13.40 3.51 -4.16
C LYS A 48 -14.58 2.95 -4.95
N ALA A 49 -15.09 3.69 -5.94
CA ALA A 49 -16.18 3.22 -6.80
C ALA A 49 -15.80 2.00 -7.66
N ILE A 50 -14.53 1.90 -8.06
CA ILE A 50 -14.00 0.78 -8.88
C ILE A 50 -13.43 -0.33 -7.98
N HIS A 51 -12.87 0.04 -6.83
CA HIS A 51 -12.18 -0.86 -5.90
C HIS A 51 -12.63 -0.64 -4.44
N PRO A 52 -13.87 -0.99 -4.09
CA PRO A 52 -14.46 -0.65 -2.78
C PRO A 52 -13.71 -1.28 -1.60
N ASN A 53 -13.13 -2.47 -1.80
CA ASN A 53 -12.43 -3.22 -0.77
C ASN A 53 -10.92 -2.91 -0.71
N ARG A 54 -10.40 -2.03 -1.58
CA ARG A 54 -8.98 -1.71 -1.63
C ARG A 54 -8.73 -0.37 -0.96
N ILE A 55 -8.01 -0.42 0.16
CA ILE A 55 -7.80 0.74 1.02
C ILE A 55 -6.48 1.46 0.70
N ILE A 56 -5.51 0.76 0.12
CA ILE A 56 -4.19 1.29 -0.22
C ILE A 56 -3.57 0.48 -1.37
N ASP A 57 -2.83 1.14 -2.24
CA ASP A 57 -1.99 0.49 -3.26
C ASP A 57 -0.52 0.77 -2.96
N LEU A 58 0.26 -0.29 -2.75
CA LEU A 58 1.68 -0.19 -2.43
C LEU A 58 2.53 -0.24 -3.70
N THR A 59 3.67 0.42 -3.70
CA THR A 59 4.72 0.10 -4.68
C THR A 59 5.15 -1.37 -4.56
N LYS A 60 5.58 -1.97 -5.68
CA LYS A 60 6.11 -3.34 -5.74
C LYS A 60 7.14 -3.61 -4.63
N THR A 61 8.10 -2.70 -4.44
CA THR A 61 9.14 -2.81 -3.41
C THR A 61 8.57 -2.75 -1.99
N ALA A 62 7.59 -1.88 -1.70
CA ALA A 62 6.95 -1.85 -0.39
C ALA A 62 6.14 -3.12 -0.10
N PHE A 63 5.40 -3.62 -1.11
CA PHE A 63 4.62 -4.85 -0.97
C PHE A 63 5.51 -6.07 -0.69
N GLN A 64 6.65 -6.19 -1.40
CA GLN A 64 7.63 -7.27 -1.20
C GLN A 64 8.16 -7.37 0.23
N LYS A 65 8.21 -6.26 0.97
CA LYS A 65 8.64 -6.27 2.38
C LYS A 65 7.64 -6.97 3.31
N ILE A 66 6.36 -7.01 2.95
CA ILE A 66 5.30 -7.56 3.81
C ILE A 66 4.60 -8.80 3.22
N ALA A 67 4.72 -9.07 1.92
CA ALA A 67 4.16 -10.24 1.25
C ALA A 67 4.86 -10.57 -0.09
N SER A 68 4.69 -11.81 -0.55
CA SER A 68 5.10 -12.20 -1.91
C SER A 68 4.21 -11.53 -2.95
N ILE A 69 4.80 -11.00 -4.03
CA ILE A 69 4.09 -10.40 -5.18
C ILE A 69 3.03 -11.34 -5.76
N LYS A 70 3.28 -12.66 -5.73
CA LYS A 70 2.34 -13.69 -6.21
C LYS A 70 1.02 -13.70 -5.44
N ALA A 71 0.96 -13.15 -4.23
CA ALA A 71 -0.28 -13.03 -3.47
C ALA A 71 -1.29 -12.09 -4.15
N GLY A 72 -0.82 -11.11 -4.94
CA GLY A 72 -1.65 -10.12 -5.61
C GLY A 72 -2.28 -9.10 -4.66
N LYS A 73 -3.15 -9.56 -3.76
CA LYS A 73 -3.88 -8.77 -2.77
C LYS A 73 -3.73 -9.37 -1.38
N ILE A 74 -3.60 -8.54 -0.36
CA ILE A 74 -3.50 -8.97 1.04
C ILE A 74 -4.40 -8.14 1.96
N LYS A 75 -4.84 -8.73 3.07
CA LYS A 75 -5.50 -8.00 4.15
C LYS A 75 -4.44 -7.25 4.97
N VAL A 76 -4.62 -5.95 5.13
CA VAL A 76 -3.69 -5.09 5.87
C VAL A 76 -4.44 -4.18 6.82
N MET A 77 -3.73 -3.74 7.84
CA MET A 77 -4.09 -2.60 8.68
C MET A 77 -3.20 -1.42 8.31
N VAL A 78 -3.78 -0.22 8.28
CA VAL A 78 -3.09 1.03 7.93
C VAL A 78 -3.21 1.97 9.11
N GLU A 79 -2.07 2.47 9.58
CA GLU A 79 -1.97 3.37 10.73
C GLU A 79 -1.22 4.63 10.30
N LYS A 80 -1.77 5.81 10.60
CA LYS A 80 -1.09 7.09 10.35
C LYS A 80 -0.05 7.33 11.45
N LEU A 81 1.15 7.74 11.04
CA LEU A 81 2.23 8.20 11.93
C LEU A 81 2.21 9.72 12.09
#